data_AF-A0A7Z9TF99-F1
#
_entry.id   AF-A0A7Z9TF99-F1
#
_cell.length_a   1.000
_cell.length_b   1.000
_cell.length_c   1.000
_cell.angle_alpha   90.00
_cell.angle_beta   90.00
_cell.angle_gamma   90.00
#
_symmetry.space_group_name_H-M   'P 1'
#
loop_
_entity.id
_entity.type
_entity.pdbx_description
1 polymer ?
#
loop_
_entity_poly.entity_id
_entity_poly.type
_entity_poly.pdbx_seq_one_letter_code
_entity_poly.pdbx_strand_id
1 'polypeptide(L)'
;MNKTVIILMALLIGFSSFALAKKPPEQLINSPINNKVQFLQAGTHRQVPMNLVKQKLQVPISITDNDLVPLLHDKVRLAQNSHGSVRDDLWDLTHVDDFAEWYLGSGDVGDTMAVAFTPAAPCIVKEVYHQWFDGGNVIAFGAMLSDVANDWTNNGASTNWPRGMAPWSPIGELMTPPTPNTIEDYIDDWSLQLDIGIVGDEFMVGDSTDITAVETFLIVIVKGGESPHPLASDVPEETYLWFGGPWTDPDGDPSTPDGDWGDGWTWGSYQSSASMDAGLIDNMVLVKVEYPWGAPLAIQSMNQFNNTYELGHWLWGHTVTVYADLFDDVGENGMAIDGNDEVIGHYTFQGETTDLDLTANDVGADGNGIYTFDITYSSATPGDVIEYWITATDNDGLASESMHMTFEIKEPSNPDADLLVIRDRVSDRQRDLVEQVLDDNDFV
;
A
#
# COMPACT_ATOMS: atom_id res chain seq x y z
N MET A 1 -52.32 25.27 -29.88
CA MET A 1 -51.32 25.47 -28.81
C MET A 1 -50.65 24.12 -28.59
N ASN A 2 -49.41 24.00 -29.04
CA ASN A 2 -48.75 22.72 -29.33
C ASN A 2 -48.05 22.14 -28.11
N LYS A 3 -48.29 20.86 -27.85
CA LYS A 3 -47.68 20.02 -26.79
C LYS A 3 -46.14 19.95 -26.90
N THR A 4 -45.57 20.32 -28.04
CA THR A 4 -44.12 20.36 -28.30
C THR A 4 -43.36 21.39 -27.47
N VAL A 5 -44.02 22.49 -27.06
CA VAL A 5 -43.34 23.55 -26.27
C VAL A 5 -43.26 23.19 -24.78
N ILE A 6 -44.18 22.36 -24.28
CA ILE A 6 -44.18 21.92 -22.88
C ILE A 6 -43.10 20.86 -22.63
N ILE A 7 -42.79 20.01 -23.62
CA ILE A 7 -41.73 19.00 -23.52
C ILE A 7 -40.34 19.67 -23.52
N LEU A 8 -40.14 20.74 -24.31
CA LEU A 8 -38.87 21.47 -24.31
C LEU A 8 -38.64 22.26 -23.01
N MET A 9 -39.71 22.72 -22.35
CA MET A 9 -39.61 23.45 -21.08
C MET A 9 -39.49 22.52 -19.86
N ALA A 10 -39.95 21.27 -19.97
CA ALA A 10 -39.69 20.22 -18.97
C ALA A 10 -38.27 19.64 -19.07
N LEU A 11 -37.68 19.58 -20.27
CA LEU A 11 -36.27 19.18 -20.43
C LEU A 11 -35.30 20.27 -19.92
N LEU A 12 -35.60 21.56 -20.11
CA LEU A 12 -34.70 22.64 -19.66
C LEU A 12 -34.63 22.84 -18.13
N ILE A 13 -35.57 22.27 -17.37
CA ILE A 13 -35.56 22.33 -15.90
C ILE A 13 -34.90 21.06 -15.29
N GLY A 14 -34.58 20.05 -16.12
CA GLY A 14 -33.86 18.84 -15.71
C GLY A 14 -32.33 18.90 -15.84
N PHE A 15 -31.79 19.92 -16.51
CA PHE A 15 -30.34 20.14 -16.68
C PHE A 15 -29.83 21.36 -15.87
N SER A 16 -30.49 21.72 -14.77
CA SER A 16 -29.72 22.32 -13.69
C SER A 16 -28.83 21.20 -13.17
N SER A 17 -27.56 21.25 -13.55
CA SER A 17 -26.48 20.51 -12.93
C SER A 17 -26.62 20.67 -11.42
N PHE A 18 -27.34 19.73 -10.81
CA PHE A 18 -27.04 19.36 -9.45
C PHE A 18 -25.63 18.83 -9.58
N ALA A 19 -24.64 19.69 -9.29
CA ALA A 19 -23.47 19.20 -8.63
C ALA A 19 -24.03 18.34 -7.51
N LEU A 20 -23.98 17.00 -7.69
CA LEU A 20 -24.16 16.08 -6.61
C LEU A 20 -23.14 16.60 -5.62
N ALA A 21 -23.61 17.29 -4.58
CA ALA A 21 -22.71 17.85 -3.58
C ALA A 21 -21.93 16.63 -3.11
N LYS A 22 -20.66 16.52 -3.53
CA LYS A 22 -19.74 15.53 -3.02
C LYS A 22 -19.86 15.76 -1.54
N LYS A 23 -20.50 14.82 -0.84
CA LYS A 23 -20.44 14.82 0.61
C LYS A 23 -18.94 14.84 0.85
N PRO A 24 -18.37 15.89 1.48
CA PRO A 24 -16.97 15.86 1.82
C PRO A 24 -16.74 14.51 2.49
N PRO A 25 -15.68 13.77 2.10
CA PRO A 25 -15.41 12.45 2.66
C PRO A 25 -15.65 12.56 4.16
N GLU A 26 -16.47 11.64 4.68
CA GLU A 26 -16.85 11.68 6.09
C GLU A 26 -15.56 11.85 6.87
N GLN A 27 -15.47 12.98 7.56
CA GLN A 27 -14.33 13.38 8.36
C GLN A 27 -13.92 12.13 9.14
N LEU A 28 -12.75 11.57 8.84
CA LEU A 28 -12.21 10.43 9.57
C LEU A 28 -11.72 10.98 10.93
N ILE A 29 -12.63 11.54 11.73
CA ILE A 29 -12.42 11.96 13.13
C ILE A 29 -12.01 10.75 14.00
N ASN A 30 -11.87 9.57 13.41
CA ASN A 30 -11.45 8.32 14.03
C ASN A 30 -10.06 7.85 13.56
N SER A 31 -9.27 8.68 12.87
CA SER A 31 -7.82 8.46 12.75
C SER A 31 -7.22 8.49 14.17
N PRO A 32 -6.34 7.54 14.54
CA PRO A 32 -5.67 7.61 15.82
C PRO A 32 -4.89 8.93 15.91
N ILE A 33 -5.10 9.66 17.01
CA ILE A 33 -4.49 10.97 17.29
C ILE A 33 -3.04 10.73 17.78
N ASN A 34 -2.19 10.13 16.95
CA ASN A 34 -0.80 9.84 17.32
C ASN A 34 0.08 9.53 16.10
N ASN A 35 1.22 10.21 15.97
CA ASN A 35 2.28 9.93 15.00
C ASN A 35 3.15 8.73 15.40
N LYS A 36 3.12 8.29 16.66
CA LYS A 36 4.01 7.26 17.19
C LYS A 36 3.74 5.85 16.68
N VAL A 37 2.56 5.54 16.14
CA VAL A 37 2.26 4.20 15.62
C VAL A 37 2.02 4.31 14.13
N GLN A 38 2.87 3.63 13.36
CA GLN A 38 2.83 3.67 11.90
C GLN A 38 2.89 2.26 11.33
N PHE A 39 2.44 2.13 10.10
CA PHE A 39 2.55 0.92 9.32
C PHE A 39 3.51 1.17 8.17
N LEU A 40 4.52 0.32 8.02
CA LEU A 40 5.54 0.41 7.00
C LEU A 40 5.32 -0.64 5.93
N GLN A 41 5.53 -0.25 4.67
CA GLN A 41 5.74 -1.19 3.56
C GLN A 41 7.24 -1.50 3.43
N ALA A 42 7.56 -2.58 2.72
CA ALA A 42 8.92 -2.91 2.35
C ALA A 42 9.68 -1.69 1.78
N GLY A 43 10.94 -1.57 2.15
CA GLY A 43 11.80 -0.46 1.74
C GLY A 43 11.98 0.61 2.79
N THR A 44 12.01 1.85 2.36
CA THR A 44 12.33 3.00 3.21
C THR A 44 11.20 3.38 4.16
N HIS A 45 11.20 4.62 4.64
CA HIS A 45 10.24 5.22 5.57
C HIS A 45 8.83 5.41 4.98
N ARG A 46 8.43 4.55 4.03
CA ARG A 46 7.11 4.56 3.37
C ARG A 46 6.03 4.11 4.34
N GLN A 47 5.15 5.03 4.68
CA GLN A 47 4.03 4.85 5.57
C GLN A 47 2.79 4.43 4.77
N VAL A 48 2.12 3.37 5.23
CA VAL A 48 0.80 2.98 4.74
C VAL A 48 -0.26 3.71 5.57
N PRO A 49 -1.08 4.59 4.96
CA PRO A 49 -2.11 5.33 5.67
C PRO A 49 -3.08 4.42 6.42
N MET A 50 -3.37 4.77 7.69
CA MET A 50 -4.18 3.97 8.61
C MET A 50 -5.59 3.70 8.08
N ASN A 51 -6.17 4.63 7.31
CA ASN A 51 -7.49 4.44 6.71
C ASN A 51 -7.51 3.28 5.70
N LEU A 52 -6.41 3.06 4.96
CA LEU A 52 -6.26 1.94 4.02
C LEU A 52 -6.05 0.63 4.78
N VAL A 53 -5.21 0.66 5.82
CA VAL A 53 -4.96 -0.48 6.71
C VAL A 53 -6.26 -0.95 7.37
N LYS A 54 -7.10 -0.04 7.89
CA LYS A 54 -8.40 -0.36 8.50
C LYS A 54 -9.42 -0.95 7.52
N GLN A 55 -9.40 -0.54 6.25
CA GLN A 55 -10.30 -1.13 5.25
C GLN A 55 -9.92 -2.59 4.94
N LYS A 56 -8.62 -2.91 4.98
CA LYS A 56 -8.08 -4.23 4.66
C LYS A 56 -7.95 -5.16 5.87
N LEU A 57 -7.76 -4.64 7.08
CA LEU A 57 -7.86 -5.40 8.33
C LEU A 57 -9.34 -5.69 8.59
N GLN A 58 -9.82 -6.85 8.13
CA GLN A 58 -11.15 -7.36 8.50
C GLN A 58 -11.30 -7.69 10.00
N VAL A 59 -10.25 -7.40 10.80
CA VAL A 59 -10.15 -7.67 12.24
C VAL A 59 -10.16 -6.34 13.01
N PRO A 60 -10.91 -6.22 14.11
CA PRO A 60 -10.89 -5.03 14.96
C PRO A 60 -9.48 -4.80 15.52
N ILE A 61 -8.84 -3.71 15.09
CA ILE A 61 -7.56 -3.27 15.65
C ILE A 61 -7.79 -2.92 17.12
N SER A 62 -7.15 -3.68 17.99
CA SER A 62 -7.06 -3.39 19.42
C SER A 62 -6.15 -2.18 19.62
N ILE A 63 -6.67 -0.98 19.37
CA ILE A 63 -6.06 0.26 19.86
C ILE A 63 -6.54 0.41 21.30
N THR A 64 -5.88 -0.26 22.24
CA THR A 64 -6.17 -0.13 23.67
C THR A 64 -5.76 1.26 24.13
N ASP A 65 -6.67 2.23 24.00
CA ASP A 65 -6.96 3.29 24.99
C ASP A 65 -7.92 4.36 24.44
N ASN A 66 -9.08 3.98 23.89
CA ASN A 66 -10.23 4.89 23.87
C ASN A 66 -11.57 4.12 23.81
N ASP A 67 -12.46 4.44 24.76
CA ASP A 67 -13.83 3.93 24.92
C ASP A 67 -14.69 4.15 23.66
N LEU A 68 -14.59 3.25 22.68
CA LEU A 68 -15.51 3.21 21.55
C LEU A 68 -15.99 1.79 21.31
N VAL A 69 -17.28 1.58 21.58
CA VAL A 69 -18.01 0.37 21.22
C VAL A 69 -18.18 0.34 19.70
N PRO A 70 -17.65 -0.66 18.98
CA PRO A 70 -17.91 -0.78 17.55
C PRO A 70 -19.39 -1.05 17.32
N LEU A 71 -19.99 -0.35 16.35
CA LEU A 71 -21.18 -0.89 15.72
C LEU A 71 -20.76 -2.19 15.04
N LEU A 72 -21.18 -3.30 15.65
CA LEU A 72 -21.24 -4.63 15.04
C LEU A 72 -21.72 -4.48 13.58
N HIS A 73 -20.79 -4.44 12.63
CA HIS A 73 -21.04 -4.83 11.23
C HIS A 73 -21.14 -6.37 11.22
N ASP A 74 -22.10 -6.86 11.99
CA ASP A 74 -22.46 -8.26 12.01
C ASP A 74 -23.23 -8.53 10.71
N LYS A 75 -22.66 -9.43 9.91
CA LYS A 75 -23.33 -10.24 8.87
C LYS A 75 -23.69 -9.54 7.56
N VAL A 76 -22.69 -9.34 6.71
CA VAL A 76 -22.89 -9.61 5.29
C VAL A 76 -21.74 -10.50 4.83
N ARG A 77 -22.05 -11.79 4.66
CA ARG A 77 -21.18 -12.71 3.92
C ARG A 77 -20.84 -12.04 2.59
N LEU A 78 -19.55 -11.85 2.30
CA LEU A 78 -19.08 -11.69 0.93
C LEU A 78 -19.79 -12.77 0.11
N ALA A 79 -20.66 -12.36 -0.79
CA ALA A 79 -21.33 -13.30 -1.67
C ALA A 79 -20.22 -13.91 -2.52
N GLN A 80 -19.86 -15.16 -2.22
CA GLN A 80 -19.07 -15.98 -3.12
C GLN A 80 -19.87 -16.08 -4.42
N ASN A 81 -19.52 -15.23 -5.39
CA ASN A 81 -20.05 -15.32 -6.74
C ASN A 81 -19.46 -16.59 -7.37
N SER A 82 -20.10 -17.72 -7.10
CA SER A 82 -19.74 -19.05 -7.61
C SER A 82 -20.04 -19.24 -9.12
N HIS A 83 -20.30 -18.16 -9.84
CA HIS A 83 -20.59 -18.17 -11.26
C HIS A 83 -19.61 -17.23 -11.95
N GLY A 84 -18.68 -17.85 -12.69
CA GLY A 84 -17.67 -17.15 -13.47
C GLY A 84 -18.29 -16.08 -14.35
N SER A 85 -17.51 -15.02 -14.55
CA SER A 85 -17.78 -13.86 -15.42
C SER A 85 -18.73 -14.20 -16.56
N VAL A 86 -19.98 -13.74 -16.44
CA VAL A 86 -20.93 -13.71 -17.53
C VAL A 86 -21.00 -12.25 -18.00
N ARG A 87 -20.13 -11.97 -18.98
CA ARG A 87 -20.02 -10.78 -19.87
C ARG A 87 -19.34 -9.50 -19.31
N ASP A 88 -18.27 -9.13 -20.02
CA ASP A 88 -17.42 -7.93 -19.94
C ASP A 88 -18.12 -6.58 -20.22
N ASP A 89 -19.45 -6.53 -20.27
CA ASP A 89 -20.19 -5.36 -20.79
C ASP A 89 -20.45 -4.26 -19.72
N LEU A 90 -19.90 -4.40 -18.50
CA LEU A 90 -20.11 -3.47 -17.39
C LEU A 90 -18.82 -2.73 -17.03
N TRP A 91 -18.90 -1.39 -16.94
CA TRP A 91 -17.77 -0.57 -16.53
C TRP A 91 -17.62 -0.57 -15.00
N ASP A 92 -16.55 -1.19 -14.52
CA ASP A 92 -16.20 -1.16 -13.11
C ASP A 92 -15.34 0.07 -12.79
N LEU A 93 -15.80 0.86 -11.82
CA LEU A 93 -15.13 2.06 -11.32
C LEU A 93 -14.15 1.74 -10.18
N THR A 94 -13.98 0.47 -9.81
CA THR A 94 -13.01 0.09 -8.79
C THR A 94 -11.62 0.51 -9.23
N HIS A 95 -10.99 1.32 -8.40
CA HIS A 95 -9.55 1.40 -8.35
C HIS A 95 -9.03 0.03 -7.85
N VAL A 96 -8.14 -0.57 -8.62
CA VAL A 96 -7.50 -1.86 -8.33
C VAL A 96 -6.02 -1.56 -8.24
N ASP A 97 -5.49 -1.36 -7.04
CA ASP A 97 -4.06 -1.03 -6.93
C ASP A 97 -3.47 -1.49 -5.62
N ASP A 98 -3.82 -2.71 -5.23
CA ASP A 98 -3.47 -3.19 -3.89
C ASP A 98 -3.67 -4.69 -3.67
N PHE A 99 -4.06 -5.44 -4.71
CA PHE A 99 -3.97 -6.89 -4.69
C PHE A 99 -2.58 -7.26 -5.18
N ALA A 100 -1.94 -8.17 -4.48
CA ALA A 100 -0.79 -8.85 -5.02
C ALA A 100 -1.07 -9.34 -6.44
N GLU A 101 -0.31 -8.80 -7.39
CA GLU A 101 -0.40 -9.12 -8.81
C GLU A 101 0.19 -10.51 -9.08
N TRP A 102 1.10 -10.94 -8.21
CA TRP A 102 1.88 -12.15 -8.36
C TRP A 102 1.84 -13.01 -7.10
N TYR A 103 2.03 -14.31 -7.29
CA TYR A 103 2.44 -15.20 -6.22
C TYR A 103 3.85 -15.71 -6.51
N LEU A 104 4.67 -15.84 -5.47
CA LEU A 104 6.06 -16.22 -5.61
C LEU A 104 6.21 -17.74 -5.55
N GLY A 105 6.12 -18.34 -6.73
CA GLY A 105 6.26 -19.79 -6.95
C GLY A 105 7.67 -20.37 -6.83
N SER A 106 8.71 -19.54 -6.72
CA SER A 106 10.09 -20.04 -6.65
C SER A 106 10.50 -20.39 -5.22
N GLY A 107 11.34 -21.41 -5.13
CA GLY A 107 12.06 -21.80 -3.94
C GLY A 107 11.58 -23.13 -3.35
N ASP A 108 12.53 -23.88 -2.83
CA ASP A 108 12.34 -25.20 -2.24
C ASP A 108 12.21 -25.10 -0.71
N VAL A 109 11.99 -26.25 -0.06
CA VAL A 109 12.02 -26.34 1.41
C VAL A 109 13.38 -25.88 1.94
N GLY A 110 13.35 -24.92 2.87
CA GLY A 110 14.56 -24.34 3.46
C GLY A 110 15.05 -23.06 2.78
N ASP A 111 14.50 -22.72 1.61
CA ASP A 111 14.76 -21.41 1.01
C ASP A 111 14.16 -20.31 1.86
N THR A 112 14.86 -19.19 1.87
CA THR A 112 14.62 -18.07 2.76
C THR A 112 14.29 -16.82 1.94
N MET A 113 13.25 -16.12 2.37
CA MET A 113 12.93 -14.78 1.87
C MET A 113 13.10 -13.79 3.03
N ALA A 114 13.72 -12.65 2.78
CA ALA A 114 13.87 -11.59 3.75
C ALA A 114 13.46 -10.26 3.11
N VAL A 115 12.59 -9.52 3.78
CA VAL A 115 12.13 -8.21 3.31
C VAL A 115 12.74 -7.14 4.20
N ALA A 116 13.45 -6.19 3.58
CA ALA A 116 14.10 -5.09 4.30
C ALA A 116 13.16 -3.92 4.55
N PHE A 117 13.30 -3.31 5.73
CA PHE A 117 12.56 -2.14 6.19
C PHE A 117 13.52 -1.16 6.87
N THR A 118 13.46 0.10 6.46
CA THR A 118 14.25 1.20 7.04
C THR A 118 13.28 2.25 7.59
N PRO A 119 13.03 2.26 8.91
CA PRO A 119 12.10 3.23 9.52
C PRO A 119 12.67 4.66 9.44
N ALA A 120 11.83 5.67 9.60
CA ALA A 120 12.29 7.07 9.62
C ALA A 120 13.15 7.45 10.83
N ALA A 121 12.99 6.72 11.93
CA ALA A 121 13.61 6.96 13.23
C ALA A 121 13.77 5.62 13.98
N PRO A 122 14.55 5.57 15.07
CA PRO A 122 14.58 4.42 15.96
C PRO A 122 13.17 4.03 16.41
N CYS A 123 12.84 2.75 16.31
CA CYS A 123 11.49 2.25 16.54
C CYS A 123 11.48 0.89 17.25
N ILE A 124 10.29 0.47 17.65
CA ILE A 124 10.00 -0.87 18.15
C ILE A 124 9.06 -1.56 17.17
N VAL A 125 9.45 -2.70 16.63
CA VAL A 125 8.57 -3.51 15.77
C VAL A 125 7.54 -4.22 16.65
N LYS A 126 6.25 -4.06 16.33
CA LYS A 126 5.14 -4.56 17.14
C LYS A 126 4.41 -5.74 16.51
N GLU A 127 4.07 -5.62 15.23
CA GLU A 127 3.26 -6.62 14.52
C GLU A 127 3.71 -6.72 13.06
N VAL A 128 3.56 -7.91 12.47
CA VAL A 128 3.89 -8.18 11.07
C VAL A 128 2.70 -8.87 10.43
N TYR A 129 2.31 -8.41 9.25
CA TYR A 129 1.22 -8.98 8.46
C TYR A 129 1.76 -9.36 7.08
N HIS A 130 1.33 -10.50 6.56
CA HIS A 130 1.85 -11.05 5.31
C HIS A 130 0.72 -11.70 4.52
N GLN A 131 0.67 -11.42 3.21
CA GLN A 131 -0.31 -12.03 2.30
C GLN A 131 0.20 -13.34 1.67
N TRP A 132 -0.70 -14.28 1.40
CA TRP A 132 -0.38 -15.64 0.95
C TRP A 132 -1.34 -16.13 -0.13
N PHE A 133 -0.83 -16.85 -1.11
CA PHE A 133 -1.65 -17.44 -2.17
C PHE A 133 -2.25 -18.79 -1.78
N ASP A 134 -1.54 -19.57 -0.96
CA ASP A 134 -2.00 -20.88 -0.51
C ASP A 134 -1.48 -21.22 0.89
N GLY A 135 -2.07 -22.26 1.48
CA GLY A 135 -1.70 -22.74 2.81
C GLY A 135 -0.40 -23.53 2.84
N GLY A 136 0.26 -23.55 4.01
CA GLY A 136 1.52 -24.25 4.23
C GLY A 136 2.16 -23.89 5.56
N ASN A 137 3.41 -24.32 5.77
CA ASN A 137 4.17 -23.97 6.97
C ASN A 137 5.39 -23.11 6.63
N VAL A 138 5.67 -22.13 7.48
CA VAL A 138 6.87 -21.30 7.41
C VAL A 138 7.48 -21.13 8.79
N ILE A 139 8.78 -20.84 8.85
CA ILE A 139 9.42 -20.30 10.05
C ILE A 139 9.63 -18.82 9.81
N ALA A 140 9.24 -17.96 10.75
CA ALA A 140 9.41 -16.52 10.64
C ALA A 140 10.17 -15.93 11.82
N PHE A 141 10.95 -14.88 11.58
CA PHE A 141 11.69 -14.13 12.59
C PHE A 141 12.09 -12.74 12.10
N GLY A 142 12.45 -11.88 13.04
CA GLY A 142 13.04 -10.57 12.83
C GLY A 142 14.56 -10.62 12.98
N ALA A 143 15.26 -9.89 12.13
CA ALA A 143 16.71 -9.73 12.21
C ALA A 143 17.12 -8.31 11.81
N MET A 144 18.34 -7.91 12.13
CA MET A 144 18.96 -6.73 11.56
C MET A 144 19.50 -7.03 10.16
N LEU A 145 19.58 -6.02 9.30
CA LEU A 145 20.36 -6.11 8.08
C LEU A 145 21.84 -6.34 8.45
N SER A 146 22.53 -7.25 7.76
CA SER A 146 23.95 -7.52 8.04
C SER A 146 24.83 -6.32 7.67
N ASP A 147 25.92 -6.10 8.42
CA ASP A 147 26.88 -5.02 8.15
C ASP A 147 27.37 -5.04 6.69
N VAL A 148 27.63 -6.24 6.16
CA VAL A 148 28.06 -6.43 4.78
C VAL A 148 26.96 -6.00 3.81
N ALA A 149 25.71 -6.41 4.04
CA ALA A 149 24.61 -5.97 3.19
C ALA A 149 24.42 -4.45 3.24
N ASN A 150 24.53 -3.86 4.43
CA ASN A 150 24.42 -2.42 4.66
C ASN A 150 25.53 -1.63 3.92
N ASP A 151 26.76 -2.14 3.87
CA ASP A 151 27.87 -1.50 3.15
C ASP A 151 27.69 -1.49 1.61
N TRP A 152 26.90 -2.43 1.08
CA TRP A 152 26.78 -2.69 -0.36
C TRP A 152 25.41 -2.38 -0.95
N THR A 153 24.45 -1.99 -0.13
CA THR A 153 23.07 -1.71 -0.54
C THR A 153 22.65 -0.33 -0.06
N ASN A 154 21.68 0.25 -0.75
CA ASN A 154 21.01 1.45 -0.27
C ASN A 154 19.83 1.00 0.58
N ASN A 155 19.88 1.17 1.91
CA ASN A 155 18.78 0.82 2.81
C ASN A 155 18.27 -0.63 2.67
N GLY A 156 19.18 -1.58 2.39
CA GLY A 156 18.81 -2.99 2.19
C GLY A 156 18.19 -3.31 0.84
N ALA A 157 18.13 -2.38 -0.13
CA ALA A 157 17.64 -2.64 -1.47
C ALA A 157 18.51 -3.71 -2.17
N SER A 158 17.87 -4.80 -2.57
CA SER A 158 18.54 -5.92 -3.25
C SER A 158 18.73 -5.67 -4.74
N THR A 159 18.14 -4.61 -5.30
CA THR A 159 18.04 -4.33 -6.75
C THR A 159 19.32 -4.60 -7.53
N ASN A 160 20.50 -4.20 -7.03
CA ASN A 160 21.75 -4.37 -7.78
C ASN A 160 22.39 -5.77 -7.63
N TRP A 161 21.72 -6.68 -6.93
CA TRP A 161 22.18 -8.02 -6.60
C TRP A 161 21.18 -9.05 -7.13
N PRO A 162 21.20 -9.40 -8.42
CA PRO A 162 20.30 -10.40 -8.96
C PRO A 162 20.38 -11.73 -8.20
N ARG A 163 19.33 -12.55 -8.25
CA ARG A 163 19.26 -13.86 -7.58
C ARG A 163 20.56 -14.65 -7.71
N GLY A 164 21.16 -15.02 -6.57
CA GLY A 164 22.38 -15.83 -6.49
C GLY A 164 23.68 -15.09 -6.83
N MET A 165 23.70 -13.76 -6.76
CA MET A 165 24.88 -12.93 -7.04
C MET A 165 25.51 -12.33 -5.78
N ALA A 166 24.77 -12.22 -4.68
CA ALA A 166 25.32 -11.68 -3.43
C ALA A 166 26.18 -12.74 -2.72
N PRO A 167 27.48 -12.49 -2.48
CA PRO A 167 28.39 -13.44 -1.84
C PRO A 167 28.26 -13.49 -0.32
N TRP A 168 27.16 -12.97 0.23
CA TRP A 168 26.92 -12.79 1.64
C TRP A 168 25.42 -12.85 1.93
N SER A 169 25.07 -13.15 3.18
CA SER A 169 23.68 -13.14 3.64
C SER A 169 23.24 -11.72 4.01
N PRO A 170 22.02 -11.29 3.63
CA PRO A 170 21.44 -10.04 4.13
C PRO A 170 21.10 -10.13 5.62
N ILE A 171 20.92 -11.34 6.15
CA ILE A 171 20.53 -11.58 7.55
C ILE A 171 21.72 -11.37 8.48
N GLY A 172 21.61 -10.38 9.37
CA GLY A 172 22.56 -10.06 10.43
C GLY A 172 22.16 -10.65 11.79
N GLU A 173 22.18 -9.82 12.83
CA GLU A 173 21.79 -10.22 14.19
C GLU A 173 20.31 -10.59 14.25
N LEU A 174 19.98 -11.75 14.84
CA LEU A 174 18.60 -12.15 15.07
C LEU A 174 18.05 -11.37 16.25
N MET A 175 16.96 -10.63 16.01
CA MET A 175 16.29 -9.82 17.02
C MET A 175 15.16 -10.58 17.70
N THR A 176 14.61 -11.59 17.03
CA THR A 176 13.58 -12.46 17.59
C THR A 176 13.89 -13.94 17.32
N PRO A 177 13.36 -14.87 18.14
CA PRO A 177 13.57 -16.30 17.91
C PRO A 177 12.82 -16.79 16.64
N PRO A 178 13.43 -17.71 15.86
CA PRO A 178 12.75 -18.41 14.78
C PRO A 178 11.47 -19.11 15.25
N THR A 179 10.33 -18.70 14.71
CA THR A 179 9.00 -19.10 15.18
C THR A 179 8.21 -19.81 14.07
N PRO A 180 7.75 -21.07 14.30
CA PRO A 180 6.92 -21.79 13.33
C PRO A 180 5.52 -21.18 13.19
N ASN A 181 5.06 -21.04 11.96
CA ASN A 181 3.74 -20.57 11.57
C ASN A 181 3.06 -21.57 10.64
N THR A 182 1.73 -21.65 10.73
CA THR A 182 0.89 -22.41 9.81
C THR A 182 -0.09 -21.45 9.12
N ILE A 183 -0.01 -21.39 7.80
CA ILE A 183 -0.90 -20.63 6.93
C ILE A 183 -2.03 -21.56 6.48
N GLU A 184 -3.28 -21.18 6.75
CA GLU A 184 -4.42 -22.09 6.55
C GLU A 184 -4.87 -22.17 5.08
N ASP A 185 -4.92 -21.04 4.36
CA ASP A 185 -5.40 -20.94 2.97
C ASP A 185 -4.92 -19.62 2.32
N TYR A 186 -5.50 -19.25 1.17
CA TYR A 186 -5.35 -17.95 0.49
C TYR A 186 -5.75 -16.76 1.38
N ILE A 187 -4.89 -15.74 1.43
CA ILE A 187 -4.99 -14.52 2.24
C ILE A 187 -4.45 -13.35 1.42
N ASP A 188 -5.34 -12.56 0.82
CA ASP A 188 -5.03 -11.37 0.01
C ASP A 188 -5.28 -10.05 0.76
N ASP A 189 -5.46 -10.13 2.07
CA ASP A 189 -5.65 -9.00 2.96
C ASP A 189 -4.67 -9.06 4.16
N TRP A 190 -4.82 -8.13 5.10
CA TRP A 190 -3.97 -8.07 6.30
C TRP A 190 -4.58 -8.82 7.50
N SER A 191 -5.51 -9.76 7.28
CA SER A 191 -6.21 -10.44 8.37
C SER A 191 -5.32 -11.39 9.19
N LEU A 192 -4.19 -11.85 8.62
CA LEU A 192 -3.25 -12.73 9.29
C LEU A 192 -2.01 -11.97 9.80
N GLN A 193 -1.89 -11.92 11.12
CA GLN A 193 -0.63 -11.57 11.78
C GLN A 193 0.33 -12.76 11.69
N LEU A 194 1.52 -12.52 11.15
CA LEU A 194 2.63 -13.47 11.14
C LEU A 194 3.37 -13.42 12.47
N ASP A 195 3.48 -14.56 13.17
CA ASP A 195 4.21 -14.62 14.44
C ASP A 195 5.71 -14.73 14.18
N ILE A 196 6.42 -13.63 14.37
CA ILE A 196 7.89 -13.58 14.28
C ILE A 196 8.56 -13.79 15.64
N GLY A 197 7.84 -14.15 16.70
CA GLY A 197 8.41 -14.41 18.02
C GLY A 197 8.70 -13.17 18.87
N ILE A 198 8.04 -12.03 18.59
CA ILE A 198 8.16 -10.83 19.43
C ILE A 198 7.62 -11.12 20.83
N VAL A 199 8.43 -10.86 21.86
CA VAL A 199 8.00 -10.88 23.26
C VAL A 199 8.13 -9.48 23.83
N GLY A 200 7.01 -8.83 24.13
CA GLY A 200 6.99 -7.47 24.69
C GLY A 200 7.52 -6.40 23.71
N ASP A 201 8.60 -5.73 24.10
CA ASP A 201 9.25 -4.63 23.36
C ASP A 201 10.67 -5.02 22.90
N GLU A 202 10.93 -6.33 22.73
CA GLU A 202 12.29 -6.85 22.51
C GLU A 202 12.86 -6.56 21.10
N PHE A 203 12.03 -6.27 20.10
CA PHE A 203 12.51 -5.94 18.76
C PHE A 203 12.67 -4.43 18.57
N MET A 204 13.72 -3.88 19.19
CA MET A 204 14.16 -2.50 19.02
C MET A 204 15.07 -2.35 17.79
N VAL A 205 14.90 -1.28 17.03
CA VAL A 205 15.71 -0.95 15.84
C VAL A 205 16.27 0.45 16.01
N GLY A 206 17.59 0.63 15.81
CA GLY A 206 18.27 1.91 15.99
C GLY A 206 18.62 2.26 17.45
N ASP A 207 19.11 3.48 17.67
CA ASP A 207 19.53 3.95 18.99
C ASP A 207 18.44 4.77 19.71
N SER A 208 17.97 4.27 20.85
CA SER A 208 17.01 4.96 21.73
C SER A 208 17.45 6.34 22.26
N THR A 209 18.73 6.70 22.11
CA THR A 209 19.31 7.95 22.58
C THR A 209 19.67 8.93 21.46
N ASP A 210 19.56 8.50 20.20
CA ASP A 210 19.84 9.30 19.01
C ASP A 210 18.78 9.01 17.94
N ILE A 211 17.79 9.89 17.83
CA ILE A 211 16.66 9.75 16.89
C ILE A 211 17.10 9.76 15.41
N THR A 212 18.34 10.14 15.12
CA THR A 212 18.91 10.13 13.76
C THR A 212 19.64 8.82 13.43
N ALA A 213 19.86 7.95 14.42
CA ALA A 213 20.52 6.66 14.26
C ALA A 213 19.53 5.59 13.75
N VAL A 214 19.18 5.71 12.48
CA VAL A 214 18.28 4.79 11.77
C VAL A 214 19.04 3.55 11.30
N GLU A 215 18.48 2.38 11.55
CA GLU A 215 19.02 1.10 11.10
C GLU A 215 17.97 0.34 10.28
N THR A 216 18.43 -0.49 9.34
CA THR A 216 17.55 -1.34 8.53
C THR A 216 17.37 -2.69 9.22
N PHE A 217 16.12 -3.14 9.31
CA PHE A 217 15.78 -4.46 9.83
C PHE A 217 15.13 -5.31 8.75
N LEU A 218 15.03 -6.61 9.02
CA LEU A 218 14.50 -7.63 8.12
C LEU A 218 13.35 -8.38 8.80
N ILE A 219 12.29 -8.61 8.03
CA ILE A 219 11.32 -9.67 8.31
C ILE A 219 11.69 -10.87 7.46
N VAL A 220 12.00 -11.99 8.10
CA VAL A 220 12.49 -13.20 7.44
C VAL A 220 11.46 -14.31 7.52
N ILE A 221 11.26 -15.01 6.41
CA ILE A 221 10.49 -16.26 6.32
C ILE A 221 11.36 -17.36 5.71
N VAL A 222 11.18 -18.58 6.19
CA VAL A 222 11.83 -19.79 5.69
C VAL A 222 10.74 -20.75 5.27
N LYS A 223 10.78 -21.19 4.02
CA LYS A 223 9.77 -22.11 3.47
C LYS A 223 9.88 -23.48 4.15
N GLY A 224 8.76 -23.98 4.68
CA GLY A 224 8.66 -25.33 5.25
C GLY A 224 8.28 -26.42 4.22
N GLY A 225 7.99 -26.02 2.98
CA GLY A 225 7.41 -26.84 1.92
C GLY A 225 7.48 -26.13 0.56
N GLU A 226 7.00 -26.79 -0.50
CA GLU A 226 6.69 -26.13 -1.77
C GLU A 226 5.69 -24.98 -1.56
N SER A 227 4.72 -25.18 -0.67
CA SER A 227 3.80 -24.17 -0.15
C SER A 227 4.18 -23.78 1.30
N PRO A 228 3.84 -22.57 1.77
CA PRO A 228 2.99 -21.58 1.11
C PRO A 228 3.77 -20.69 0.14
N HIS A 229 3.04 -20.09 -0.81
CA HIS A 229 3.54 -19.11 -1.75
C HIS A 229 3.16 -17.70 -1.29
N PRO A 230 4.13 -16.82 -1.01
CA PRO A 230 3.84 -15.45 -0.64
C PRO A 230 3.32 -14.67 -1.84
N LEU A 231 2.45 -13.71 -1.54
CA LEU A 231 1.89 -12.77 -2.51
C LEU A 231 2.83 -11.56 -2.66
N ALA A 232 2.94 -11.02 -3.87
CA ALA A 232 3.86 -9.94 -4.23
C ALA A 232 3.25 -9.00 -5.29
N SER A 233 3.81 -7.80 -5.39
CA SER A 233 3.40 -6.77 -6.35
C SER A 233 4.62 -6.16 -7.06
N ASP A 234 4.40 -5.61 -8.25
CA ASP A 234 5.44 -4.84 -8.95
C ASP A 234 5.85 -3.60 -8.14
N VAL A 235 7.14 -3.27 -8.20
CA VAL A 235 7.71 -2.04 -7.61
C VAL A 235 8.53 -1.30 -8.67
N PRO A 236 8.44 0.04 -8.74
CA PRO A 236 8.90 0.79 -9.91
C PRO A 236 10.43 0.95 -9.99
N GLU A 237 11.13 1.10 -8.85
CA GLU A 237 12.54 1.52 -8.84
C GLU A 237 13.46 0.58 -8.07
N GLU A 238 13.05 0.13 -6.89
CA GLU A 238 13.86 -0.71 -6.02
C GLU A 238 13.05 -1.87 -5.43
N THR A 239 13.70 -3.02 -5.27
CA THR A 239 13.16 -4.18 -4.54
C THR A 239 13.95 -4.40 -3.27
N TYR A 240 13.24 -4.62 -2.17
CA TYR A 240 13.76 -4.91 -0.85
C TYR A 240 13.58 -6.38 -0.45
N LEU A 241 13.04 -7.19 -1.38
CA LEU A 241 12.91 -8.63 -1.26
C LEU A 241 14.20 -9.36 -1.61
N TRP A 242 14.83 -9.91 -0.59
CA TRP A 242 15.92 -10.86 -0.69
C TRP A 242 15.39 -12.28 -0.77
N PHE A 243 16.03 -13.09 -1.61
CA PHE A 243 15.81 -14.51 -1.75
C PHE A 243 17.14 -15.25 -1.76
N GLY A 244 17.24 -16.31 -0.99
CA GLY A 244 18.42 -17.17 -0.93
C GLY A 244 18.32 -18.19 0.19
N GLY A 245 19.40 -18.92 0.47
CA GLY A 245 19.42 -19.89 1.56
C GLY A 245 20.24 -21.15 1.28
N PRO A 246 20.36 -22.03 2.29
CA PRO A 246 19.68 -21.97 3.59
C PRO A 246 20.30 -20.95 4.57
N TRP A 247 19.48 -20.23 5.33
CA TRP A 247 19.93 -19.16 6.26
C TRP A 247 20.80 -19.65 7.45
N THR A 248 20.77 -20.96 7.74
CA THR A 248 21.55 -21.58 8.82
C THR A 248 22.90 -22.13 8.37
N ASP A 249 23.25 -22.00 7.09
CA ASP A 249 24.53 -22.50 6.57
C ASP A 249 25.65 -21.47 6.84
N PRO A 250 26.57 -21.73 7.79
CA PRO A 250 27.62 -20.78 8.15
C PRO A 250 28.87 -20.91 7.28
N ASP A 251 29.00 -21.97 6.49
CA ASP A 251 30.28 -22.36 5.90
C ASP A 251 30.35 -21.89 4.46
N GLY A 252 30.45 -20.58 4.33
CA GLY A 252 30.93 -19.88 3.15
C GLY A 252 32.35 -20.27 2.67
N ASP A 253 32.69 -21.56 2.70
CA ASP A 253 33.89 -22.20 2.25
C ASP A 253 33.62 -22.86 0.88
N PRO A 254 34.10 -22.27 -0.23
CA PRO A 254 33.96 -22.85 -1.57
C PRO A 254 34.75 -24.16 -1.77
N SER A 255 35.27 -24.80 -0.71
CA SER A 255 36.13 -26.00 -0.80
C SER A 255 35.66 -27.24 -0.04
N THR A 256 34.49 -27.21 0.62
CA THR A 256 33.91 -28.39 1.28
C THR A 256 32.64 -28.88 0.57
N PRO A 257 32.60 -30.13 0.09
CA PRO A 257 31.44 -30.69 -0.58
C PRO A 257 30.51 -31.39 0.43
N ASP A 258 29.60 -30.63 1.00
CA ASP A 258 28.39 -31.08 1.68
C ASP A 258 27.15 -30.89 0.78
N GLY A 259 27.23 -31.35 -0.47
CA GLY A 259 26.06 -31.39 -1.35
C GLY A 259 25.85 -30.16 -2.24
N ASP A 260 26.85 -29.28 -2.34
CA ASP A 260 27.40 -28.66 -3.55
C ASP A 260 26.40 -28.36 -4.69
N TRP A 261 25.82 -27.16 -4.65
CA TRP A 261 25.38 -26.42 -5.85
C TRP A 261 26.46 -25.42 -6.31
N GLY A 262 27.69 -25.87 -6.54
CA GLY A 262 28.72 -25.12 -7.29
C GLY A 262 29.21 -23.82 -6.63
N ASP A 263 29.99 -23.03 -7.38
CA ASP A 263 30.59 -21.73 -6.96
C ASP A 263 29.57 -20.61 -6.62
N GLY A 264 28.37 -20.94 -6.14
CA GLY A 264 27.20 -20.09 -6.01
C GLY A 264 26.87 -19.73 -4.57
N TRP A 265 27.17 -18.50 -4.20
CA TRP A 265 26.56 -17.86 -3.04
C TRP A 265 25.14 -17.43 -3.41
N THR A 266 24.14 -17.88 -2.66
CA THR A 266 22.75 -18.06 -3.14
C THR A 266 21.81 -16.89 -2.86
N TRP A 267 22.31 -15.74 -2.41
CA TRP A 267 21.46 -14.59 -2.08
C TRP A 267 21.37 -13.58 -3.22
N GLY A 268 20.29 -12.81 -3.23
CA GLY A 268 20.05 -11.69 -4.14
C GLY A 268 18.58 -11.32 -4.15
N SER A 269 18.18 -10.45 -5.06
CA SER A 269 16.77 -10.18 -5.36
C SER A 269 16.04 -11.47 -5.73
N TYR A 270 14.73 -11.47 -5.55
CA TYR A 270 13.93 -12.55 -6.10
C TYR A 270 14.08 -12.64 -7.62
N GLN A 271 14.25 -11.55 -8.38
CA GLN A 271 14.50 -11.67 -9.82
C GLN A 271 15.92 -12.09 -10.20
N SER A 272 16.04 -12.88 -11.26
CA SER A 272 17.31 -13.19 -11.93
C SER A 272 17.75 -12.03 -12.83
N SER A 273 19.04 -11.97 -13.20
CA SER A 273 19.55 -10.94 -14.12
C SER A 273 18.81 -10.87 -15.46
N ALA A 274 18.22 -11.98 -15.91
CA ALA A 274 17.49 -12.05 -17.17
C ALA A 274 16.05 -11.50 -17.08
N SER A 275 15.52 -11.32 -15.86
CA SER A 275 14.14 -10.92 -15.60
C SER A 275 14.01 -9.59 -14.86
N MET A 276 15.13 -8.94 -14.53
CA MET A 276 15.14 -7.64 -13.85
C MET A 276 14.54 -6.51 -14.71
N ASP A 277 14.81 -6.53 -16.02
CA ASP A 277 14.26 -5.54 -16.95
C ASP A 277 12.74 -5.70 -17.19
N ALA A 278 12.13 -6.78 -16.69
CA ALA A 278 10.71 -7.06 -16.84
C ALA A 278 9.84 -6.40 -15.75
N GLY A 279 10.45 -5.74 -14.78
CA GLY A 279 9.82 -5.23 -13.57
C GLY A 279 10.53 -5.79 -12.34
N LEU A 280 10.51 -5.04 -11.25
CA LEU A 280 10.95 -5.47 -9.92
C LEU A 280 9.74 -5.85 -9.09
N ILE A 281 9.89 -6.75 -8.12
CA ILE A 281 8.77 -7.16 -7.25
C ILE A 281 9.17 -7.17 -5.78
N ASP A 282 8.22 -6.87 -4.90
CA ASP A 282 8.36 -7.05 -3.46
C ASP A 282 7.18 -7.85 -2.89
N ASN A 283 7.46 -8.58 -1.80
CA ASN A 283 6.42 -9.29 -1.06
C ASN A 283 5.45 -8.29 -0.41
N MET A 284 4.19 -8.67 -0.38
CA MET A 284 3.15 -7.95 0.36
C MET A 284 3.30 -8.22 1.86
N VAL A 285 4.17 -7.43 2.49
CA VAL A 285 4.44 -7.44 3.93
C VAL A 285 4.18 -6.05 4.50
N LEU A 286 3.43 -6.02 5.60
CA LEU A 286 3.10 -4.80 6.32
C LEU A 286 3.60 -4.93 7.76
N VAL A 287 4.37 -3.94 8.21
CA VAL A 287 4.97 -3.96 9.56
C VAL A 287 4.44 -2.80 10.38
N LYS A 288 3.88 -3.09 11.55
CA LYS A 288 3.51 -2.08 12.54
C LYS A 288 4.71 -1.75 13.41
N VAL A 289 5.05 -0.47 13.47
CA VAL A 289 6.13 0.05 14.32
C VAL A 289 5.61 1.08 15.30
N GLU A 290 6.32 1.21 16.42
CA GLU A 290 6.12 2.26 17.41
C GLU A 290 7.38 3.14 17.53
N TYR A 291 7.22 4.45 17.57
CA TYR A 291 8.27 5.46 17.71
C TYR A 291 8.22 6.10 19.10
N PRO A 292 8.77 5.47 20.14
CA PRO A 292 8.67 5.99 21.50
C PRO A 292 9.60 7.18 21.79
N TRP A 293 10.67 7.37 21.00
CA TRP A 293 11.74 8.35 21.26
C TRP A 293 11.65 9.62 20.42
N GLY A 294 11.07 9.53 19.23
CA GLY A 294 10.84 10.62 18.27
C GLY A 294 10.19 10.00 17.04
N ALA A 295 9.10 10.59 16.56
CA ALA A 295 8.29 10.01 15.50
C ALA A 295 8.28 10.98 14.32
N PRO A 296 8.42 10.50 13.08
CA PRO A 296 8.25 11.38 11.93
C PRO A 296 6.79 11.84 11.84
N LEU A 297 6.56 12.92 11.12
CA LEU A 297 5.23 13.33 10.70
C LEU A 297 4.46 12.14 10.09
N ALA A 298 3.24 11.92 10.55
CA ALA A 298 2.42 10.79 10.15
C ALA A 298 1.37 11.19 9.10
N ILE A 299 1.35 10.46 7.98
CA ILE A 299 0.28 10.55 6.98
C ILE A 299 -0.83 9.57 7.37
N GLN A 300 -1.72 10.00 8.26
CA GLN A 300 -2.75 9.15 8.87
C GLN A 300 -3.79 8.66 7.86
N SER A 301 -4.18 9.53 6.94
CA SER A 301 -5.07 9.15 5.85
C SER A 301 -4.78 9.92 4.60
N MET A 302 -5.01 9.28 3.45
CA MET A 302 -5.08 9.92 2.15
C MET A 302 -6.25 9.30 1.39
N ASN A 303 -7.03 10.10 0.65
CA ASN A 303 -8.16 9.55 -0.09
C ASN A 303 -7.70 8.87 -1.37
N GLN A 304 -8.15 7.62 -1.55
CA GLN A 304 -7.98 6.90 -2.80
C GLN A 304 -9.01 7.37 -3.83
N PHE A 305 -8.57 7.74 -5.04
CA PHE A 305 -9.46 8.00 -6.16
C PHE A 305 -9.87 6.71 -6.87
N ASN A 306 -11.07 6.73 -7.43
CA ASN A 306 -11.55 5.70 -8.36
C ASN A 306 -10.97 5.95 -9.75
N ASN A 307 -10.91 4.89 -10.56
CA ASN A 307 -10.66 5.02 -11.99
C ASN A 307 -11.71 5.94 -12.64
N THR A 308 -11.32 6.64 -13.70
CA THR A 308 -12.16 7.66 -14.35
C THR A 308 -11.99 7.64 -15.86
N TYR A 309 -12.97 8.16 -16.61
CA TYR A 309 -12.85 8.42 -18.05
C TYR A 309 -12.75 9.92 -18.36
N GLU A 310 -12.57 10.75 -17.35
CA GLU A 310 -12.34 12.17 -17.55
C GLU A 310 -10.95 12.38 -18.13
N LEU A 311 -10.86 12.85 -19.37
CA LEU A 311 -9.59 12.99 -20.09
C LEU A 311 -8.89 14.33 -19.82
N GLY A 312 -9.60 15.30 -19.22
CA GLY A 312 -9.09 16.64 -19.00
C GLY A 312 -8.97 17.42 -20.32
N HIS A 313 -9.69 18.53 -20.43
CA HIS A 313 -9.69 19.31 -21.66
C HIS A 313 -8.33 19.98 -21.90
N TRP A 314 -7.79 19.92 -23.12
CA TRP A 314 -6.44 20.43 -23.46
C TRP A 314 -6.13 21.89 -23.07
N LEU A 315 -7.17 22.74 -22.93
CA LEU A 315 -7.03 24.15 -22.50
C LEU A 315 -7.13 24.39 -20.99
N TRP A 316 -7.90 23.57 -20.26
CA TRP A 316 -8.32 23.87 -18.89
C TRP A 316 -8.09 22.72 -17.91
N GLY A 317 -7.66 21.56 -18.42
CA GLY A 317 -7.43 20.34 -17.67
C GLY A 317 -8.68 19.77 -17.00
N HIS A 318 -8.43 18.81 -16.13
CA HIS A 318 -9.32 18.36 -15.08
C HIS A 318 -8.52 18.37 -13.76
N THR A 319 -9.19 18.74 -12.67
CA THR A 319 -8.57 18.84 -11.35
C THR A 319 -9.30 17.96 -10.36
N VAL A 320 -8.54 17.16 -9.61
CA VAL A 320 -9.01 16.40 -8.46
C VAL A 320 -8.24 16.81 -7.22
N THR A 321 -8.93 16.90 -6.08
CA THR A 321 -8.34 17.34 -4.81
C THR A 321 -8.06 16.14 -3.92
N VAL A 322 -6.80 15.98 -3.54
CA VAL A 322 -6.36 15.05 -2.51
C VAL A 322 -6.60 15.70 -1.14
N TYR A 323 -7.12 14.91 -0.21
CA TYR A 323 -7.33 15.19 1.19
C TYR A 323 -6.43 14.25 1.97
N ALA A 324 -5.52 14.84 2.74
CA ALA A 324 -4.60 14.13 3.60
C ALA A 324 -4.80 14.57 5.04
N ASP A 325 -4.88 13.61 5.95
CA ASP A 325 -4.89 13.83 7.39
C ASP A 325 -3.46 13.67 7.90
N LEU A 326 -2.85 14.78 8.31
CA LEU A 326 -1.47 14.85 8.75
C LEU A 326 -1.43 15.08 10.25
N PHE A 327 -0.52 14.36 10.90
CA PHE A 327 -0.35 14.47 12.34
C PHE A 327 1.12 14.47 12.72
N ASP A 328 1.49 15.40 13.59
CA ASP A 328 2.80 15.47 14.21
C ASP A 328 2.71 15.81 15.70
N ASP A 329 3.81 15.65 16.45
CA ASP A 329 3.85 16.04 17.85
C ASP A 329 4.08 17.54 18.04
N VAL A 330 3.49 18.08 19.11
CA VAL A 330 3.50 19.52 19.36
C VAL A 330 4.86 19.93 19.96
N GLY A 331 5.61 20.74 19.21
CA GLY A 331 6.88 21.32 19.63
C GLY A 331 6.76 22.39 20.72
N GLU A 332 7.90 22.95 21.14
CA GLU A 332 7.96 23.98 22.20
C GLU A 332 7.23 25.29 21.85
N ASN A 333 7.07 25.57 20.56
CA ASN A 333 6.32 26.70 20.01
C ASN A 333 4.79 26.51 20.12
N GLY A 334 4.32 25.31 20.50
CA GLY A 334 2.90 24.98 20.57
C GLY A 334 2.28 24.63 19.21
N MET A 335 3.11 24.42 18.18
CA MET A 335 2.71 23.95 16.86
C MET A 335 3.27 22.55 16.64
N ALA A 336 2.47 21.70 15.99
CA ALA A 336 2.87 20.41 15.47
C ALA A 336 3.31 20.50 14.01
N ILE A 337 2.56 21.23 13.17
CA ILE A 337 2.94 21.45 11.76
C ILE A 337 2.98 22.95 11.50
N ASP A 338 4.17 23.47 11.21
CA ASP A 338 4.41 24.87 10.88
C ASP A 338 5.49 25.06 9.79
N GLY A 339 6.11 26.25 9.74
CA GLY A 339 7.11 26.57 8.72
C GLY A 339 8.49 25.95 8.97
N ASN A 340 8.66 25.16 10.03
CA ASN A 340 9.87 24.35 10.24
C ASN A 340 9.73 22.95 9.65
N ASP A 341 8.52 22.56 9.27
CA ASP A 341 8.23 21.31 8.58
C ASP A 341 8.20 21.56 7.06
N GLU A 342 8.62 20.56 6.30
CA GLU A 342 8.53 20.55 4.85
C GLU A 342 7.56 19.44 4.45
N VAL A 343 6.40 19.79 3.91
CA VAL A 343 5.38 18.82 3.45
C VAL A 343 5.05 19.11 2.00
N ILE A 344 5.26 18.11 1.13
CA ILE A 344 5.12 18.25 -0.32
C ILE A 344 4.20 17.15 -0.85
N GLY A 345 3.23 17.56 -1.65
CA GLY A 345 2.36 16.65 -2.39
C GLY A 345 2.94 16.44 -3.77
N HIS A 346 2.98 15.20 -4.23
CA HIS A 346 3.53 14.84 -5.53
C HIS A 346 2.46 14.16 -6.37
N TYR A 347 2.52 14.36 -7.68
CA TYR A 347 1.86 13.47 -8.61
C TYR A 347 2.63 13.33 -9.91
N THR A 348 2.54 12.16 -10.53
CA THR A 348 3.12 11.85 -11.82
C THR A 348 2.02 11.61 -12.84
N PHE A 349 2.15 12.25 -14.01
CA PHE A 349 1.26 12.06 -15.15
C PHE A 349 2.07 12.06 -16.45
N GLN A 350 1.90 11.03 -17.26
CA GLN A 350 2.64 10.81 -18.52
C GLN A 350 4.17 10.94 -18.38
N GLY A 351 4.71 10.47 -17.25
CA GLY A 351 6.15 10.46 -16.96
C GLY A 351 6.71 11.77 -16.41
N GLU A 352 5.89 12.80 -16.20
CA GLU A 352 6.29 14.06 -15.57
C GLU A 352 5.79 14.11 -14.13
N THR A 353 6.69 14.33 -13.18
CA THR A 353 6.37 14.52 -11.76
C THR A 353 6.21 16.01 -11.45
N THR A 354 5.15 16.35 -10.71
CA THR A 354 4.86 17.71 -10.26
C THR A 354 4.78 17.75 -8.74
N ASP A 355 5.53 18.67 -8.16
CA ASP A 355 5.54 18.95 -6.72
C ASP A 355 4.57 20.10 -6.40
N LEU A 356 3.84 19.96 -5.30
CA LEU A 356 2.77 20.87 -4.89
C LEU A 356 2.86 21.18 -3.39
N ASP A 357 2.69 22.45 -3.06
CA ASP A 357 2.45 22.85 -1.68
C ASP A 357 1.08 22.36 -1.21
N LEU A 358 0.99 21.93 0.04
CA LEU A 358 -0.28 21.57 0.67
C LEU A 358 -0.98 22.82 1.22
N THR A 359 -2.29 22.88 1.02
CA THR A 359 -3.16 23.92 1.57
C THR A 359 -3.88 23.39 2.80
N ALA A 360 -3.74 24.10 3.93
CA ALA A 360 -4.51 23.81 5.14
C ALA A 360 -6.02 23.97 4.88
N ASN A 361 -6.80 22.94 5.19
CA ASN A 361 -8.25 22.92 4.95
C ASN A 361 -9.05 22.83 6.25
N ASP A 362 -8.74 21.85 7.11
CA ASP A 362 -9.40 21.66 8.41
C ASP A 362 -8.34 21.26 9.45
N VAL A 363 -7.54 22.25 9.85
CA VAL A 363 -6.42 22.08 10.77
C VAL A 363 -6.74 22.66 12.14
N GLY A 364 -6.24 21.98 13.18
CA GLY A 364 -6.27 22.41 14.57
C GLY A 364 -5.44 23.66 14.82
N ALA A 365 -5.53 24.19 16.04
CA ALA A 365 -4.76 25.36 16.44
C ALA A 365 -3.24 25.08 16.50
N ASP A 366 -2.88 23.82 16.63
CA ASP A 366 -1.53 23.25 16.59
C ASP A 366 -1.06 22.92 15.17
N GLY A 367 -1.92 23.02 14.14
CA GLY A 367 -1.57 22.67 12.76
C GLY A 367 -1.92 21.23 12.37
N ASN A 368 -2.17 20.33 13.32
CA ASN A 368 -2.60 18.96 13.00
C ASN A 368 -3.97 18.92 12.33
N GLY A 369 -4.16 18.08 11.31
CA GLY A 369 -5.47 17.86 10.68
C GLY A 369 -5.40 17.74 9.16
N ILE A 370 -6.43 18.26 8.48
CA ILE A 370 -6.64 18.01 7.06
C ILE A 370 -5.96 19.07 6.20
N TYR A 371 -5.09 18.59 5.33
CA TYR A 371 -4.43 19.32 4.26
C TYR A 371 -4.90 18.83 2.90
N THR A 372 -4.79 19.69 1.88
CA THR A 372 -5.20 19.36 0.52
C THR A 372 -4.22 19.83 -0.54
N PHE A 373 -4.09 19.08 -1.62
CA PHE A 373 -3.42 19.52 -2.84
C PHE A 373 -4.21 19.09 -4.08
N ASP A 374 -4.05 19.82 -5.18
CA ASP A 374 -4.83 19.65 -6.39
C ASP A 374 -3.99 19.02 -7.51
N ILE A 375 -4.35 17.80 -7.89
CA ILE A 375 -3.79 17.14 -9.07
C ILE A 375 -4.51 17.68 -10.30
N THR A 376 -3.76 18.24 -11.25
CA THR A 376 -4.33 18.75 -12.50
C THR A 376 -3.69 18.08 -13.70
N TYR A 377 -4.50 17.39 -14.51
CA TYR A 377 -4.05 16.73 -15.73
C TYR A 377 -4.86 17.20 -16.94
N SER A 378 -4.30 17.06 -18.14
CA SER A 378 -4.96 17.48 -19.37
C SER A 378 -4.52 16.61 -20.53
N SER A 379 -5.41 16.41 -21.51
CA SER A 379 -5.13 15.61 -22.70
C SER A 379 -4.72 14.17 -22.36
N ALA A 380 -5.31 13.60 -21.32
CA ALA A 380 -5.09 12.21 -20.94
C ALA A 380 -5.67 11.26 -21.99
N THR A 381 -5.08 10.09 -22.07
CA THR A 381 -5.50 8.99 -22.94
C THR A 381 -5.95 7.79 -22.11
N PRO A 382 -6.91 6.99 -22.60
CA PRO A 382 -7.23 5.72 -21.96
C PRO A 382 -6.00 4.84 -21.79
N GLY A 383 -5.81 4.32 -20.57
CA GLY A 383 -4.63 3.59 -20.13
C GLY A 383 -3.58 4.46 -19.41
N ASP A 384 -3.74 5.78 -19.38
CA ASP A 384 -2.86 6.63 -18.55
C ASP A 384 -3.10 6.35 -17.07
N VAL A 385 -2.02 6.21 -16.32
CA VAL A 385 -2.04 6.06 -14.87
C VAL A 385 -1.52 7.36 -14.25
N ILE A 386 -2.25 7.87 -13.25
CA ILE A 386 -1.83 8.98 -12.41
C ILE A 386 -1.42 8.41 -11.07
N GLU A 387 -0.18 8.65 -10.67
CA GLU A 387 0.37 8.28 -9.36
C GLU A 387 0.50 9.54 -8.49
N TYR A 388 0.28 9.43 -7.17
CA TYR A 388 0.37 10.54 -6.22
C TYR A 388 0.73 10.07 -4.82
N TRP A 389 1.48 10.89 -4.11
CA TRP A 389 1.99 10.61 -2.76
C TRP A 389 2.34 11.90 -2.03
N ILE A 390 2.70 11.79 -0.75
CA ILE A 390 3.18 12.90 0.08
C ILE A 390 4.57 12.55 0.61
N THR A 391 5.48 13.52 0.58
CA THR A 391 6.71 13.47 1.39
C THR A 391 6.62 14.52 2.49
N ALA A 392 7.20 14.22 3.65
CA ALA A 392 7.30 15.17 4.74
C ALA A 392 8.62 15.04 5.51
N THR A 393 9.19 16.16 5.93
CA THR A 393 10.28 16.22 6.92
C THR A 393 9.80 17.08 8.08
N ASP A 394 9.81 16.51 9.28
CA ASP A 394 9.39 17.21 10.50
C ASP A 394 10.46 18.17 11.02
N ASN A 395 10.12 18.90 12.09
CA ASN A 395 11.04 19.81 12.78
C ASN A 395 12.25 19.14 13.44
N ASP A 396 12.24 17.81 13.57
CA ASP A 396 13.34 16.99 14.10
C ASP A 396 14.24 16.43 12.98
N GLY A 397 13.88 16.70 11.71
CA GLY A 397 14.61 16.28 10.53
C GLY A 397 14.32 14.84 10.10
N LEU A 398 13.24 14.23 10.61
CA LEU A 398 12.84 12.88 10.28
C LEU A 398 11.97 12.89 9.02
N ALA A 399 12.43 12.14 8.01
CA ALA A 399 11.74 12.04 6.73
C ALA A 399 10.66 10.96 6.74
N SER A 400 9.55 11.24 6.06
CA SER A 400 8.45 10.32 5.82
C SER A 400 7.92 10.47 4.41
N GLU A 401 7.36 9.38 3.88
CA GLU A 401 6.79 9.28 2.55
C GLU A 401 5.55 8.42 2.68
N SER A 402 4.44 8.79 2.05
CA SER A 402 3.28 7.89 2.01
C SER A 402 3.54 6.79 1.00
N MET A 403 2.82 5.67 1.10
CA MET A 403 2.67 4.80 -0.06
C MET A 403 2.17 5.62 -1.25
N HIS A 404 2.59 5.20 -2.44
CA HIS A 404 2.11 5.79 -3.67
C HIS A 404 0.71 5.25 -3.96
N MET A 405 -0.21 6.16 -4.27
CA MET A 405 -1.57 5.83 -4.66
C MET A 405 -1.71 6.12 -6.14
N THR A 406 -2.48 5.30 -6.89
CA THR A 406 -2.72 5.58 -8.30
C THR A 406 -4.19 5.71 -8.65
N PHE A 407 -4.52 6.15 -9.85
CA PHE A 407 -5.80 5.86 -10.49
C PHE A 407 -5.61 5.86 -12.00
N GLU A 408 -6.43 5.08 -12.70
CA GLU A 408 -6.33 4.90 -14.15
C GLU A 408 -7.40 5.72 -14.89
N ILE A 409 -6.99 6.30 -16.03
CA ILE A 409 -7.89 6.79 -17.06
C ILE A 409 -8.41 5.60 -17.85
N LYS A 410 -9.58 5.09 -17.47
CA LYS A 410 -10.15 3.86 -18.02
C LYS A 410 -11.31 4.17 -18.95
N GLU A 411 -11.23 3.67 -20.18
CA GLU A 411 -12.35 3.77 -21.12
C GLU A 411 -13.51 2.84 -20.72
N PRO A 412 -14.77 3.31 -20.77
CA PRO A 412 -15.92 2.45 -20.64
C PRO A 412 -15.93 1.34 -21.69
N SER A 413 -16.42 0.15 -21.33
CA SER A 413 -16.52 -1.00 -22.26
C SER A 413 -17.29 -0.66 -23.55
N ASN A 414 -18.18 0.33 -23.48
CA ASN A 414 -18.86 0.90 -24.64
C ASN A 414 -18.76 2.44 -24.59
N PRO A 415 -17.77 3.06 -25.26
CA PRO A 415 -17.58 4.52 -25.21
C PRO A 415 -18.69 5.30 -25.94
N ASP A 416 -19.44 4.63 -26.83
CA ASP A 416 -20.59 5.20 -27.53
C ASP A 416 -21.91 5.03 -26.75
N ALA A 417 -21.88 4.45 -25.55
CA ALA A 417 -23.08 4.21 -24.75
C ALA A 417 -23.78 5.51 -24.34
N ASP A 418 -25.11 5.49 -24.38
CA ASP A 418 -25.92 6.66 -24.02
C ASP A 418 -26.06 6.82 -22.49
N LEU A 419 -25.88 5.72 -21.74
CA LEU A 419 -26.11 5.65 -20.30
C LEU A 419 -25.07 4.78 -19.59
N LEU A 420 -24.45 5.35 -18.56
CA LEU A 420 -23.68 4.60 -17.58
C LEU A 420 -24.61 4.08 -16.47
N VAL A 421 -24.67 2.75 -16.30
CA VAL A 421 -25.45 2.10 -15.24
C VAL A 421 -24.51 1.54 -14.17
N ILE A 422 -24.42 2.23 -13.03
CA ILE A 422 -23.67 1.75 -11.86
C ILE A 422 -24.60 0.91 -11.00
N ARG A 423 -24.20 -0.35 -10.74
CA ARG A 423 -24.98 -1.31 -9.96
C ARG A 423 -24.31 -1.58 -8.63
N ASP A 424 -24.98 -1.20 -7.55
CA ASP A 424 -24.60 -1.62 -6.19
C ASP A 424 -25.67 -2.56 -5.64
N ARG A 425 -25.30 -3.82 -5.36
CA ARG A 425 -26.13 -4.83 -4.66
C ARG A 425 -27.54 -5.07 -5.24
N VAL A 426 -27.70 -5.07 -6.55
CA VAL A 426 -28.98 -5.42 -7.21
C VAL A 426 -29.12 -6.93 -7.46
N SER A 427 -30.32 -7.45 -7.29
CA SER A 427 -30.64 -8.84 -7.64
C SER A 427 -30.76 -9.04 -9.16
N ASP A 428 -30.53 -10.27 -9.65
CA ASP A 428 -30.67 -10.62 -11.08
C ASP A 428 -32.01 -10.16 -11.68
N ARG A 429 -33.09 -10.22 -10.90
CA ARG A 429 -34.41 -9.79 -11.37
C ARG A 429 -34.53 -8.28 -11.57
N GLN A 430 -33.82 -7.50 -10.76
CA GLN A 430 -33.77 -6.04 -10.93
C GLN A 430 -32.86 -5.67 -12.10
N ARG A 431 -31.76 -6.41 -12.30
CA ARG A 431 -30.92 -6.34 -13.49
C ARG A 431 -31.75 -6.53 -14.75
N ASP A 432 -32.43 -7.66 -14.87
CA ASP A 432 -33.12 -8.05 -16.11
C ASP A 432 -34.23 -7.03 -16.46
N LEU A 433 -34.84 -6.41 -15.44
CA LEU A 433 -35.83 -5.35 -15.62
C LEU A 433 -35.22 -4.04 -16.13
N VAL A 434 -34.06 -3.63 -15.58
CA VAL A 434 -33.37 -2.42 -16.04
C VAL A 434 -32.90 -2.61 -17.48
N GLU A 435 -32.34 -3.77 -17.81
CA GLU A 435 -31.90 -4.11 -19.18
C GLU A 435 -33.07 -4.09 -20.16
N GLN A 436 -34.18 -4.74 -19.80
CA GLN A 436 -35.39 -4.71 -20.63
C GLN A 436 -35.89 -3.27 -20.87
N VAL A 437 -35.85 -2.41 -19.85
CA VAL A 437 -36.28 -1.01 -19.99
C VAL A 437 -35.33 -0.23 -20.88
N LEU A 438 -34.02 -0.47 -20.82
CA LEU A 438 -33.05 0.21 -21.68
C LEU A 438 -33.22 -0.20 -23.15
N ASP A 439 -33.33 -1.50 -23.40
CA ASP A 439 -33.59 -2.07 -24.73
C ASP A 439 -34.92 -1.57 -25.31
N ASP A 440 -36.00 -1.57 -24.52
CA ASP A 440 -37.33 -1.12 -24.94
C ASP A 440 -37.37 0.39 -25.30
N ASN A 441 -36.35 1.16 -24.90
CA ASN A 441 -36.24 2.60 -25.16
C ASN A 441 -35.09 2.96 -26.12
N ASP A 442 -34.52 1.98 -26.84
CA ASP A 442 -33.46 2.17 -27.84
C ASP A 442 -32.18 2.85 -27.28
N PHE A 443 -31.86 2.67 -26.00
CA PHE A 443 -30.58 3.13 -25.45
C PHE A 443 -29.45 2.16 -25.84
N VAL A 444 -28.30 2.72 -26.24
CA VAL A 444 -27.08 1.97 -26.59
C VAL A 444 -26.17 1.80 -25.37
#